data_AF-A0A4Q7WNP5-F1
#
_entry.id   AF-A0A4Q7WNP5-F1
#
_cell.length_a   1.000
_cell.length_b   1.000
_cell.length_c   1.000
_cell.angle_alpha   90.00
_cell.angle_beta   90.00
_cell.angle_gamma   90.00
#
_symmetry.space_group_name_H-M   'P 1'
#
loop_
_entity.id
_entity.type
_entity.pdbx_description
1 polymer ?
#
loop_
_entity_poly.entity_id
_entity_poly.type
_entity_poly.pdbx_seq_one_letter_code
_entity_poly.pdbx_strand_id
1 'polypeptide(L)' 'MAPNPAPVEEPQDSPDGYVGLDAESAERLARERGWTTVRSLAPGTVITMEYRVGRLNLEVSDGLVNRAWKG' A
#
# COMPACT_ATOMS: atom_id res chain seq x y z
N MET A 1 21.36 21.61 16.67
CA MET A 1 20.12 20.81 16.73
C MET A 1 19.96 20.13 15.38
N ALA A 2 19.84 18.80 15.34
CA ALA A 2 19.52 18.10 14.10
C ALA A 2 18.05 18.39 13.74
N PRO A 3 17.69 18.60 12.46
CA PRO A 3 16.30 18.80 12.09
C PRO A 3 15.50 17.54 12.45
N ASN A 4 14.38 17.73 13.14
CA ASN A 4 13.45 16.64 13.41
C ASN A 4 12.95 16.13 12.05
N PRO A 5 12.97 14.81 11.77
CA PRO A 5 12.37 14.32 10.53
C PRO A 5 10.93 14.79 10.46
N ALA A 6 10.52 15.33 9.31
CA ALA A 6 9.15 15.72 9.10
C ALA A 6 8.23 14.51 9.38
N PRO A 7 7.07 14.71 10.03
CA PRO A 7 6.12 13.62 10.19
C PRO A 7 5.78 13.07 8.82
N VAL A 8 5.90 11.75 8.65
CA VAL A 8 5.47 11.07 7.43
C VAL A 8 3.96 11.25 7.37
N GLU A 9 3.48 12.10 6.47
CA GLU A 9 2.04 12.24 6.24
C GLU A 9 1.52 11.03 5.47
N GLU A 10 0.32 10.59 5.84
CA GLU A 10 -0.32 9.51 5.08
C GLU A 10 -0.67 10.03 3.67
N PRO A 11 -0.32 9.28 2.61
CA PRO A 11 -0.73 9.64 1.27
C PRO A 11 -2.23 9.89 1.20
N GLN A 12 -2.63 11.02 0.59
CA GLN A 12 -4.02 11.38 0.29
C GLN A 12 -4.56 10.60 -0.93
N ASP A 13 -4.08 9.36 -1.07
CA ASP A 13 -4.37 8.48 -2.17
C ASP A 13 -5.45 7.46 -1.78
N SER A 14 -6.25 7.06 -2.78
CA SER A 14 -7.39 6.16 -2.61
C SER A 14 -7.00 4.74 -3.02
N PRO A 15 -6.98 3.76 -2.09
CA PRO A 15 -6.62 2.37 -2.40
C PRO A 15 -7.47 1.72 -3.50
N ASP A 16 -8.75 2.10 -3.64
CA ASP A 16 -9.63 1.54 -4.67
C ASP A 16 -9.09 1.74 -6.10
N GLY A 17 -8.23 2.74 -6.33
CA GLY A 17 -7.61 3.00 -7.62
C GLY A 17 -6.59 1.95 -8.08
N TYR A 18 -6.20 1.01 -7.22
CA TYR A 18 -5.29 -0.08 -7.56
C TYR A 18 -5.99 -1.35 -8.01
N VAL A 19 -7.30 -1.49 -7.75
CA VAL A 19 -8.04 -2.71 -8.07
C VAL A 19 -8.08 -2.91 -9.59
N GLY A 20 -7.77 -4.13 -10.03
CA GLY A 20 -7.68 -4.51 -11.44
C GLY A 20 -6.34 -4.22 -12.12
N LEU A 21 -5.41 -3.52 -11.44
CA LEU A 21 -4.04 -3.37 -11.94
C LEU A 21 -3.25 -4.66 -11.73
N ASP A 22 -2.22 -4.86 -12.55
CA ASP A 22 -1.20 -5.85 -12.23
C ASP A 22 -0.42 -5.45 -10.98
N ALA A 23 0.02 -6.45 -10.21
CA ALA A 23 0.65 -6.23 -8.92
C ALA A 23 1.93 -5.37 -9.01
N GLU A 24 2.74 -5.56 -10.05
CA GLU A 24 4.01 -4.83 -10.20
C GLU A 24 3.77 -3.34 -10.51
N SER A 25 2.85 -3.05 -11.42
CA SER A 25 2.43 -1.69 -11.74
C SER A 25 1.73 -1.02 -10.56
N ALA A 26 0.89 -1.76 -9.82
CA ALA A 26 0.25 -1.25 -8.63
C ALA A 26 1.28 -0.85 -7.55
N GLU A 27 2.29 -1.70 -7.31
CA GLU A 27 3.37 -1.39 -6.37
C GLU A 27 4.20 -0.18 -6.80
N ARG A 28 4.53 -0.08 -8.09
CA ARG A 28 5.28 1.05 -8.64
C ARG A 28 4.49 2.36 -8.50
N LEU A 29 3.24 2.35 -8.95
CA LEU A 29 2.33 3.50 -8.85
C LEU A 29 2.12 3.91 -7.39
N ALA A 30 2.02 2.93 -6.47
CA ALA A 30 1.90 3.23 -5.05
C ALA A 30 3.12 3.98 -4.50
N ARG A 31 4.32 3.55 -4.87
CA ARG A 31 5.54 4.28 -4.48
C ARG A 31 5.60 5.68 -5.06
N GLU A 32 5.20 5.86 -6.31
CA GLU A 32 5.11 7.17 -6.96
C GLU A 32 4.10 8.09 -6.26
N ARG A 33 3.01 7.53 -5.71
CA ARG A 33 2.00 8.26 -4.93
C ARG A 33 2.38 8.47 -3.46
N GLY A 34 3.60 8.08 -3.06
CA GLY A 34 4.14 8.36 -1.74
C GLY A 34 3.92 7.25 -0.71
N TRP A 35 3.39 6.09 -1.10
CA TRP A 35 3.35 4.93 -0.21
C TRP A 35 4.77 4.42 0.05
N THR A 36 5.18 4.46 1.31
CA THR A 36 6.55 4.07 1.71
C THR A 36 6.68 2.55 1.82
N THR A 37 5.63 1.89 2.30
CA THR A 37 5.56 0.43 2.44
C THR A 37 4.39 -0.10 1.63
N VAL A 38 4.66 -0.99 0.67
CA VAL A 38 3.61 -1.66 -0.10
C VAL A 38 3.81 -3.16 0.08
N ARG A 39 2.73 -3.88 0.41
CA ARG A 39 2.74 -5.34 0.58
C ARG A 39 1.76 -5.98 -0.38
N SER A 40 2.23 -6.97 -1.11
CA SER A 40 1.38 -7.89 -1.86
C SER A 40 1.06 -9.13 -1.01
N LEU A 41 -0.22 -9.43 -0.85
CA LEU A 41 -0.76 -10.50 -0.01
C LEU A 41 -1.60 -11.44 -0.87
N ALA A 42 -1.50 -12.74 -0.63
CA ALA A 42 -2.41 -13.70 -1.25
C ALA A 42 -3.83 -13.56 -0.65
N PRO A 43 -4.89 -13.94 -1.39
CA PRO A 43 -6.26 -13.88 -0.89
C PRO A 43 -6.41 -14.69 0.40
N GLY A 44 -7.07 -14.11 1.41
CA GLY A 44 -7.28 -14.75 2.70
C GLY A 44 -6.05 -14.77 3.63
N THR A 45 -4.95 -14.10 3.28
CA THR A 45 -3.80 -13.95 4.18
C THR A 45 -4.23 -13.26 5.48
N VAL A 46 -4.12 -13.97 6.60
CA VAL A 46 -4.37 -13.39 7.93
C VAL A 46 -3.17 -12.55 8.34
N ILE A 47 -3.38 -11.25 8.50
CA ILE A 47 -2.38 -10.30 8.99
C ILE A 47 -2.82 -9.71 10.32
N THR A 48 -1.87 -9.31 11.15
CA THR A 48 -2.17 -8.50 12.33
C THR A 48 -2.65 -7.12 11.90
N MET A 49 -3.62 -6.56 12.61
CA MET A 49 -4.19 -5.24 12.35
C MET A 49 -3.29 -4.08 12.83
N GLU A 50 -1.98 -4.30 12.95
CA GLU A 50 -1.06 -3.25 13.37
C GLU A 50 -1.02 -2.17 12.31
N TYR A 51 -1.58 -0.98 12.59
CA TYR A 51 -1.56 0.15 11.66
C TYR A 51 -0.15 0.75 11.55
N ARG A 52 0.32 1.02 10.32
CA ARG A 52 1.57 1.73 10.04
C ARG A 52 1.37 2.80 8.98
N VAL A 53 1.50 4.06 9.38
CA VAL A 53 1.47 5.21 8.46
C VAL A 53 2.34 4.96 7.21
N GLY A 54 1.76 5.22 6.05
CA GLY A 54 2.42 5.03 4.75
C GLY A 54 2.44 3.57 4.28
N ARG A 55 1.69 2.66 4.91
CA ARG A 55 1.54 1.28 4.45
C ARG A 55 0.27 1.08 3.63
N LEU A 56 0.45 0.48 2.45
CA LEU A 56 -0.60 -0.03 1.59
C LEU A 56 -0.49 -1.56 1.54
N ASN A 57 -1.62 -2.24 1.70
CA ASN A 57 -1.73 -3.67 1.44
C ASN A 57 -2.53 -3.87 0.15
N LEU A 58 -2.02 -4.74 -0.71
CA LEU A 58 -2.65 -5.20 -1.95
C LEU A 58 -2.95 -6.69 -1.79
N GLU A 59 -4.21 -7.08 -1.88
CA GLU A 59 -4.57 -8.49 -2.06
C GLU A 59 -4.52 -8.80 -3.55
N VAL A 60 -3.67 -9.75 -3.92
CA VAL A 60 -3.36 -10.09 -5.30
C VAL A 60 -3.79 -11.53 -5.57
N SER A 61 -4.60 -11.73 -6.61
CA SER A 61 -4.89 -13.06 -7.18
C SER A 61 -4.60 -13.02 -8.66
N ASP A 62 -4.02 -14.10 -9.20
CA ASP A 62 -3.77 -14.24 -10.63
C ASP A 62 -2.92 -13.08 -11.21
N GLY A 63 -2.06 -12.50 -10.38
CA GLY A 63 -1.21 -11.36 -10.73
C GLY A 63 -1.92 -10.00 -10.72
N LEU A 64 -3.22 -9.96 -10.43
CA LEU A 64 -4.03 -8.74 -10.38
C LEU A 64 -4.45 -8.39 -8.96
N VAL A 65 -4.54 -7.10 -8.68
CA VAL A 65 -5.04 -6.59 -7.40
C VAL A 65 -6.56 -6.75 -7.34
N ASN A 66 -7.05 -7.54 -6.40
CA ASN A 66 -8.48 -7.73 -6.15
C ASN A 66 -9.02 -6.82 -5.04
N ARG A 67 -8.17 -6.42 -4.10
CA ARG A 67 -8.51 -5.48 -3.03
C ARG A 67 -7.26 -4.71 -2.62
N ALA A 68 -7.43 -3.46 -2.24
CA ALA A 68 -6.36 -2.64 -1.67
C ALA A 68 -6.87 -1.90 -0.44
N TRP A 69 -6.04 -1.77 0.60
CA TRP A 69 -6.42 -1.05 1.81
C TRP A 69 -5.20 -0.47 2.52
N LYS A 70 -5.42 0.65 3.20
CA LYS A 70 -4.44 1.25 4.09
C LYS A 70 -4.19 0.31 5.27
N GLY A 71 -2.92 0.13 5.60
CA GLY A 71 -2.51 -0.70 6.71
C GLY A 71 -1.62 0.06 7.66
#